data_AF-A0A1T1D697-F1
#
_entry.id   AF-A0A1T1D697-F1
#
_cell.length_a   1.000
_cell.length_b   1.000
_cell.length_c   1.000
_cell.angle_alpha   90.00
_cell.angle_beta   90.00
_cell.angle_gamma   90.00
#
_symmetry.space_group_name_H-M   'P 1'
#
loop_
_entity.id
_entity.type
_entity.pdbx_description
1 polymer ?
#
loop_
_entity_poly.entity_id
_entity_poly.type
_entity_poly.pdbx_seq_one_letter_code
_entity_poly.pdbx_strand_id
1 'polypeptide(L)'
;MNRNATFLVPLGVVLETGNHVAQLGDRNKRRKHAEAFRDRMSEALAGDPSWGLILLRDGKHEQQLHSWLNGFPASATRGIGLVDLSIIREWKVAGKQHPLSRVRIWSLDKNHLAGYERKPG
;
A
#
# COMPACT_ATOMS: atom_id res chain seq x y z
N MET A 1 -2.52 28.22 6.97
CA MET A 1 -3.41 27.09 7.32
C MET A 1 -4.14 27.45 8.61
N ASN A 2 -5.46 27.29 8.64
CA ASN A 2 -6.27 27.56 9.83
C ASN A 2 -5.92 26.53 10.93
N ARG A 3 -5.64 26.95 12.17
CA ARG A 3 -5.10 26.06 13.23
C ARG A 3 -6.09 25.00 13.74
N ASN A 4 -7.34 25.01 13.26
CA ASN A 4 -8.41 24.09 13.64
C ASN A 4 -8.97 23.27 12.46
N ALA A 5 -8.20 23.05 11.39
CA ALA A 5 -8.66 22.25 10.24
C ALA A 5 -7.87 20.94 10.12
N THR A 6 -8.59 19.82 10.01
CA THR A 6 -8.01 18.51 9.74
C THR A 6 -8.10 18.21 8.25
N PHE A 7 -6.99 17.77 7.66
CA PHE A 7 -6.97 17.30 6.28
C PHE A 7 -7.41 15.85 6.22
N LEU A 8 -8.57 15.59 5.61
CA LEU A 8 -9.13 14.25 5.49
C LEU A 8 -8.63 13.57 4.21
N VAL A 9 -7.99 12.41 4.36
CA VAL A 9 -7.40 11.66 3.24
C VAL A 9 -8.12 10.32 3.07
N PRO A 10 -8.90 10.14 1.98
CA PRO A 10 -9.48 8.86 1.64
C PRO A 10 -8.43 7.80 1.34
N LEU A 11 -8.68 6.54 1.71
CA LEU A 11 -7.81 5.40 1.36
C LEU A 11 -7.44 5.36 -0.13
N GLY A 12 -8.40 5.64 -1.03
CA GLY A 12 -8.12 5.70 -2.47
C GLY A 12 -7.03 6.71 -2.84
N VAL A 13 -7.01 7.88 -2.18
CA VAL A 13 -5.97 8.90 -2.39
C VAL A 13 -4.61 8.39 -1.92
N VAL A 14 -4.56 7.69 -0.78
CA VAL A 14 -3.31 7.08 -0.27
C VAL A 14 -2.77 6.07 -1.28
N LEU A 15 -3.64 5.20 -1.80
CA LEU A 15 -3.29 4.15 -2.74
C LEU A 15 -2.77 4.72 -4.07
N GLU A 16 -3.48 5.67 -4.68
CA GLU A 16 -3.06 6.28 -5.95
C GLU A 16 -1.81 7.14 -5.80
N THR A 17 -1.67 7.88 -4.69
CA THR A 17 -0.44 8.65 -4.40
C THR A 17 0.77 7.71 -4.30
N GLY A 18 0.62 6.59 -3.58
CA GLY A 18 1.65 5.57 -3.52
C GLY A 18 1.98 5.00 -4.90
N ASN A 19 0.98 4.80 -5.77
CA ASN A 19 1.23 4.32 -7.13
C ASN A 19 2.03 5.35 -7.96
N HIS A 20 1.65 6.63 -7.92
CA HIS A 20 2.38 7.70 -8.60
C HIS A 20 3.82 7.87 -8.09
N VAL A 21 4.06 7.72 -6.79
CA VAL A 21 5.41 7.72 -6.23
C VAL A 21 6.29 6.62 -6.84
N ALA A 22 5.74 5.42 -7.07
CA ALA A 22 6.49 4.31 -7.68
C ALA A 22 6.76 4.51 -9.19
N GLN A 23 6.03 5.41 -9.84
CA GLN A 23 6.17 5.74 -11.27
C GLN A 23 7.17 6.88 -11.53
N LEU A 24 7.76 7.49 -10.49
CA LEU A 24 8.81 8.50 -10.71
C LEU A 24 9.98 7.88 -11.48
N GLY A 25 10.45 8.57 -12.52
CA GLY A 25 11.48 8.04 -13.44
C GLY A 25 12.86 7.79 -12.82
N ASP A 26 13.12 8.31 -11.61
CA ASP A 26 14.40 8.17 -10.92
C ASP A 26 14.26 7.28 -9.67
N ARG A 27 15.08 6.23 -9.57
CA ARG A 27 15.07 5.27 -8.46
C ARG A 27 15.29 5.91 -7.10
N ASN A 28 16.21 6.86 -6.99
CA ASN A 28 16.49 7.56 -5.73
C ASN A 28 15.33 8.48 -5.35
N LYS A 29 14.70 9.14 -6.34
CA LYS A 29 13.48 9.93 -6.10
C LYS A 29 12.34 9.03 -5.61
N ARG A 30 12.11 7.87 -6.24
CA ARG A 30 11.10 6.90 -5.78
C ARG A 30 11.30 6.54 -4.32
N ARG A 31 12.52 6.16 -3.93
CA ARG A 31 12.83 5.79 -2.55
C ARG A 31 12.57 6.95 -1.59
N LYS A 32 13.14 8.12 -1.86
CA LYS A 32 13.01 9.31 -1.00
C LYS A 32 11.54 9.70 -0.79
N HIS A 33 10.76 9.78 -1.88
CA HIS A 33 9.35 10.15 -1.79
C HIS A 33 8.50 9.05 -1.15
N ALA A 34 8.83 7.78 -1.34
CA ALA A 34 8.14 6.68 -0.68
C ALA A 34 8.41 6.63 0.83
N GLU A 35 9.63 6.95 1.27
CA GLU A 35 9.98 7.08 2.69
C GLU A 35 9.19 8.24 3.32
N ALA A 36 9.22 9.43 2.71
CA ALA A 36 8.47 10.58 3.20
C ALA A 36 6.95 10.35 3.21
N PHE A 37 6.43 9.68 2.18
CA PHE A 37 5.01 9.31 2.10
C PHE A 37 4.63 8.31 3.20
N ARG A 38 5.45 7.28 3.43
CA ARG A 38 5.26 6.33 4.53
C ARG A 38 5.22 7.05 5.87
N ASP A 39 6.19 7.91 6.15
CA ASP A 39 6.28 8.62 7.43
C ASP A 39 5.03 9.48 7.67
N ARG A 40 4.61 10.24 6.66
CA ARG A 40 3.42 11.11 6.78
C ARG A 40 2.13 10.34 6.99
N MET A 41 1.95 9.21 6.32
CA MET A 41 0.76 8.38 6.50
C MET A 41 0.81 7.60 7.83
N SER A 42 1.99 7.22 8.32
CA SER A 42 2.16 6.65 9.65
C SER A 42 1.82 7.65 10.76
N GLU A 43 2.18 8.93 10.62
CA GLU A 43 1.74 10.00 11.54
C GLU A 43 0.22 10.15 11.55
N ALA A 44 -0.41 10.11 10.38
CA ALA A 44 -1.86 10.17 10.27
C ALA A 44 -2.55 8.95 10.92
N LEU A 45 -2.00 7.75 10.76
CA LEU A 45 -2.45 6.54 11.47
C LEU A 45 -2.25 6.63 12.99
N ALA A 46 -1.23 7.35 13.45
CA ALA A 46 -0.97 7.57 14.88
C ALA A 46 -1.86 8.67 15.50
N GLY A 47 -2.72 9.31 14.71
CA GLY A 47 -3.69 10.30 15.20
C GLY A 47 -3.18 11.75 15.22
N ASP A 48 -2.25 12.12 14.33
CA ASP A 48 -1.89 13.54 14.14
C ASP A 48 -3.16 14.37 13.86
N PRO A 49 -3.48 15.41 14.65
CA PRO A 49 -4.72 16.17 14.51
C PRO A 49 -4.84 16.93 13.17
N SER A 50 -3.72 17.10 12.46
CA SER A 50 -3.66 17.73 11.14
C SER A 50 -4.07 16.77 10.01
N TRP A 51 -4.07 15.45 10.25
CA TRP A 51 -4.34 14.41 9.24
C TRP A 51 -5.33 13.37 9.75
N GLY A 52 -6.49 13.28 9.10
CA GLY A 52 -7.47 12.22 9.35
C GLY A 52 -7.55 11.25 8.18
N LEU A 53 -7.12 9.99 8.36
CA LEU A 53 -7.35 8.98 7.34
C LEU A 53 -8.81 8.52 7.36
N ILE A 54 -9.48 8.63 6.21
CA ILE A 54 -10.81 8.04 6.01
C ILE A 54 -10.58 6.62 5.47
N LEU A 55 -10.59 5.65 6.38
CA LEU A 55 -10.44 4.22 6.08
C LEU A 55 -11.80 3.51 6.11
N LEU A 56 -11.84 2.31 5.53
CA LEU A 56 -12.95 1.40 5.75
C LEU A 56 -12.99 1.07 7.26
N ARG A 57 -14.18 1.18 7.87
CA ARG A 57 -14.35 1.16 9.33
C ARG A 57 -14.13 -0.24 9.92
N ASP A 58 -12.88 -0.67 10.02
CA ASP A 58 -12.43 -1.63 11.01
C ASP A 58 -10.94 -1.39 11.34
N GLY A 59 -10.51 -1.75 12.55
CA GLY A 59 -9.11 -1.60 12.97
C GLY A 59 -8.15 -2.57 12.26
N LYS A 60 -8.65 -3.52 11.46
CA LYS A 60 -7.81 -4.45 10.69
C LYS A 60 -7.24 -3.76 9.46
N HIS A 61 -8.04 -2.92 8.78
CA HIS A 61 -7.58 -2.14 7.63
C HIS A 61 -6.47 -1.16 8.00
N GLU A 62 -6.50 -0.55 9.18
CA GLU A 62 -5.41 0.32 9.70
C GLU A 62 -4.10 -0.45 9.82
N GLN A 63 -4.13 -1.63 10.44
CA GLN A 63 -2.95 -2.48 10.62
C GLN A 63 -2.42 -2.99 9.28
N GLN A 64 -3.31 -3.34 8.35
CA GLN A 64 -2.93 -3.74 6.99
C GLN A 64 -2.26 -2.58 6.24
N LEU A 65 -2.86 -1.39 6.25
CA LEU A 65 -2.30 -0.21 5.62
C LEU A 65 -0.94 0.14 6.21
N HIS A 66 -0.80 0.12 7.54
CA HIS A 66 0.48 0.33 8.20
C HIS A 66 1.55 -0.68 7.74
N SER A 67 1.19 -1.96 7.63
CA SER A 67 2.08 -3.02 7.11
C SER A 67 2.50 -2.79 5.66
N TRP A 68 1.58 -2.33 4.81
CA TRP A 68 1.87 -1.99 3.42
C TRP A 68 2.80 -0.79 3.31
N LEU A 69 2.51 0.29 4.04
CA LEU A 69 3.33 1.50 4.11
C LEU A 69 4.77 1.18 4.52
N ASN A 70 4.97 0.34 5.54
CA ASN A 70 6.32 -0.05 5.97
C ASN A 70 7.10 -0.83 4.90
N GLY A 71 6.43 -1.59 4.04
CA GLY A 71 7.06 -2.28 2.90
C GLY A 71 7.21 -1.41 1.65
N PHE A 72 6.54 -0.26 1.60
CA PHE A 72 6.36 0.52 0.38
C PHE A 72 7.67 1.13 -0.15
N PRO A 73 8.58 1.71 0.65
CA PRO A 73 9.84 2.25 0.14
C PRO A 73 10.67 1.26 -0.69
N ALA A 74 10.79 0.02 -0.22
CA ALA A 74 11.48 -1.03 -0.94
C ALA A 74 10.74 -1.43 -2.23
N SER A 75 9.42 -1.44 -2.19
CA SER A 75 8.53 -1.73 -3.34
C SER A 75 8.64 -0.66 -4.42
N ALA A 76 8.46 0.61 -4.05
CA ALA A 76 8.55 1.77 -4.93
C ALA A 76 9.93 1.87 -5.59
N THR A 77 11.00 1.55 -4.86
CA THR A 77 12.37 1.51 -5.41
C THR A 77 12.49 0.55 -6.60
N ARG A 78 11.68 -0.51 -6.64
CA ARG A 78 11.58 -1.48 -7.76
C ARG A 78 10.52 -1.10 -8.81
N GLY A 79 9.80 0.01 -8.62
CA GLY A 79 8.72 0.45 -9.50
C GLY A 79 7.36 -0.18 -9.20
N ILE A 80 7.23 -0.90 -8.09
CA ILE A 80 5.98 -1.55 -7.69
C ILE A 80 5.20 -0.59 -6.79
N GLY A 81 4.01 -0.19 -7.24
CA GLY A 81 3.11 0.74 -6.55
C GLY A 81 2.55 0.22 -5.24
N LEU A 82 1.93 1.11 -4.47
CA LEU A 82 1.29 0.72 -3.21
C LEU A 82 0.08 -0.19 -3.43
N VAL A 83 -0.65 0.00 -4.53
CA VAL A 83 -1.76 -0.88 -4.96
C VAL A 83 -1.24 -2.28 -5.30
N ASP A 84 -0.22 -2.39 -6.16
CA ASP A 84 0.36 -3.69 -6.51
C ASP A 84 0.88 -4.41 -5.25
N LEU A 85 1.54 -3.66 -4.35
CA LEU A 85 2.01 -4.18 -3.08
C LEU A 85 0.88 -4.70 -2.19
N SER A 86 -0.25 -3.98 -2.11
CA SER A 86 -1.40 -4.42 -1.32
C SER A 86 -1.98 -5.71 -1.89
N ILE A 87 -2.17 -5.82 -3.20
CA ILE A 87 -2.65 -7.03 -3.88
C ILE A 87 -1.72 -8.22 -3.60
N ILE A 88 -0.40 -8.05 -3.73
CA ILE A 88 0.58 -9.11 -3.45
C ILE A 88 0.54 -9.57 -1.98
N ARG A 89 0.39 -8.62 -1.05
CA ARG A 89 0.29 -8.91 0.39
C ARG A 89 -0.98 -9.68 0.71
N GLU A 90 -2.12 -9.27 0.14
CA GLU A 90 -3.39 -9.96 0.32
C GLU A 90 -3.37 -11.36 -0.30
N TRP A 91 -2.81 -11.52 -1.50
CA TRP A 91 -2.60 -12.84 -2.11
C TRP A 91 -1.81 -13.78 -1.19
N LYS A 92 -0.75 -13.27 -0.54
CA LYS A 92 0.05 -14.07 0.40
C LYS A 92 -0.75 -14.47 1.64
N VAL A 93 -1.63 -13.61 2.14
CA VAL A 93 -2.52 -13.94 3.27
C VAL A 93 -3.56 -14.98 2.86
N ALA A 94 -4.23 -14.77 1.72
CA ALA A 94 -5.21 -15.70 1.17
C ALA A 94 -4.61 -17.09 0.92
N GLY A 95 -3.38 -17.15 0.38
CA GLY A 95 -2.68 -18.41 0.17
C GLY A 95 -2.42 -19.21 1.45
N LYS A 96 -2.25 -18.53 2.59
CA LYS A 96 -2.11 -19.17 3.92
C LYS A 96 -3.46 -19.61 4.48
N GLN A 97 -4.52 -18.84 4.25
CA GLN A 97 -5.87 -19.12 4.74
C GLN A 97 -6.54 -20.26 3.96
N HIS A 98 -6.18 -20.45 2.69
CA HIS A 98 -6.74 -21.47 1.80
C HIS A 98 -5.67 -22.45 1.31
N PRO A 99 -5.07 -23.26 2.21
CA PRO A 99 -3.92 -24.10 1.86
C PRO A 99 -4.23 -25.15 0.79
N LEU A 100 -5.45 -25.68 0.79
CA LEU A 100 -5.96 -26.71 -0.14
C LEU A 100 -6.51 -26.14 -1.46
N SER A 101 -6.52 -24.81 -1.60
CA SER A 101 -7.04 -24.15 -2.81
C SER A 101 -5.92 -23.61 -3.67
N ARG A 102 -6.19 -23.53 -4.99
CA ARG A 102 -5.37 -22.73 -5.90
C ARG A 102 -5.68 -21.26 -5.66
N VAL A 103 -4.67 -20.46 -5.33
CA VAL A 103 -4.82 -19.01 -5.07
C VAL A 103 -3.92 -18.25 -6.04
N ARG A 104 -4.51 -17.37 -6.85
CA ARG A 104 -3.77 -16.58 -7.86
C ARG A 104 -4.21 -15.13 -7.86
N ILE A 105 -3.33 -14.24 -8.29
CA ILE A 105 -3.71 -12.89 -8.70
C ILE A 105 -4.20 -12.97 -10.15
N TRP A 106 -5.41 -12.49 -10.42
CA TRP A 106 -5.87 -12.28 -11.78
C TRP A 106 -5.54 -10.84 -12.19
N SER A 107 -4.68 -10.67 -13.18
CA SER A 107 -4.28 -9.35 -13.67
C SER A 107 -3.87 -9.42 -15.14
N LEU A 108 -4.08 -8.31 -15.86
CA LEU A 108 -3.51 -8.07 -17.19
C LEU A 108 -2.10 -7.47 -17.11
N ASP A 109 -1.68 -6.99 -15.94
CA ASP A 109 -0.33 -6.48 -15.70
C ASP A 109 0.67 -7.64 -15.71
N LYS A 110 1.39 -7.75 -16.84
CA LYS A 110 2.40 -8.78 -17.07
C LYS A 110 3.70 -8.56 -16.28
N ASN A 111 3.94 -7.34 -15.79
CA ASN A 111 5.22 -6.92 -15.26
C ASN A 111 5.29 -7.06 -13.73
N HIS A 112 4.20 -6.74 -13.02
CA HIS A 112 4.22 -6.73 -11.56
C HIS A 112 3.30 -7.76 -10.90
N LEU A 113 2.23 -8.20 -11.57
CA LEU A 113 1.18 -9.01 -10.95
C LEU A 113 0.96 -10.37 -11.63
N ALA A 114 1.27 -10.49 -12.92
CA ALA A 114 1.24 -11.78 -13.59
C ALA A 114 2.30 -12.72 -13.00
N GLY A 115 1.91 -13.97 -12.75
CA GLY A 115 2.82 -15.01 -12.24
C GLY A 115 2.65 -15.32 -10.74
N TYR A 116 1.86 -14.53 -10.00
CA TYR A 116 1.50 -14.88 -8.63
C TYR A 116 0.45 -15.98 -8.61
N GLU A 117 0.91 -17.21 -8.42
CA GLU A 117 0.08 -18.40 -8.30
C GLU A 117 0.64 -19.32 -7.22
N ARG A 118 -0.23 -19.77 -6.32
CA ARG A 118 0.03 -20.84 -5.35
C ARG A 118 -0.85 -22.03 -5.71
N LYS A 119 -0.23 -23.17 -5.97
CA LYS A 119 -0.93 -24.45 -6.10
C LYS A 119 -1.32 -24.99 -4.72
N PRO A 120 -2.36 -25.84 -4.62
CA PRO A 120 -2.64 -26.59 -3.42
C PRO A 120 -1.38 -27.30 -2.93
N GLY A 121 -1.15 -27.26 -1.61
CA GLY A 121 -0.10 -28.02 -0.94
C GLY A 121 -0.60 -29.39 -0.53
#